data_AF-A0A9X8E3K9-F1
#
_entry.id   AF-A0A9X8E3K9-F1
#
_cell.length_a   1.000
_cell.length_b   1.000
_cell.length_c   1.000
_cell.angle_alpha   90.00
_cell.angle_beta   90.00
_cell.angle_gamma   90.00
#
_symmetry.space_group_name_H-M   'P 1'
#
loop_
_entity.id
_entity.type
_entity.pdbx_description
1 polymer ?
#
loop_
_entity_poly.entity_id
_entity_poly.type
_entity_poly.pdbx_seq_one_letter_code
_entity_poly.pdbx_strand_id
1 'polypeptide(L)'
;NFGGIGVVIGHEITHGFDNRNHNYDGDGNLNPWWANTTHNTFKTKAQCLSDQYANFVVKSDLTGDKLGNISGQLALGEAIADNGGLKTSFRAYHEYLKKFPSQYTEETGDKLFYLSFAQVSCSKNTDSYLLGSLG
;
A
#
# COMPACT_ATOMS: atom_id res chain seq x y z
N ASN A 1 -12.78 -5.73 -9.94
CA ASN A 1 -13.36 -4.51 -9.32
C ASN A 1 -12.74 -4.21 -7.96
N PHE A 2 -13.22 -4.81 -6.86
CA PHE A 2 -12.70 -4.49 -5.52
C PHE A 2 -11.19 -4.75 -5.39
N GLY A 3 -10.69 -5.91 -5.84
CA GLY A 3 -9.24 -6.19 -5.84
C GLY A 3 -8.41 -5.35 -6.82
N GLY A 4 -9.02 -4.57 -7.71
CA GLY A 4 -8.31 -3.69 -8.65
C GLY A 4 -8.58 -2.23 -8.32
N ILE A 5 -9.51 -1.59 -9.06
CA ILE A 5 -9.86 -0.18 -8.85
C ILE A 5 -10.32 0.15 -7.41
N GLY A 6 -10.93 -0.81 -6.70
CA GLY A 6 -11.30 -0.61 -5.29
C GLY A 6 -10.08 -0.40 -4.39
N VAL A 7 -8.98 -1.13 -4.65
CA VAL A 7 -7.70 -0.93 -3.96
C VAL A 7 -7.11 0.42 -4.29
N VAL A 8 -7.12 0.83 -5.57
CA VAL A 8 -6.63 2.15 -6.02
C VAL A 8 -7.40 3.27 -5.31
N ILE A 9 -8.74 3.23 -5.28
CA ILE A 9 -9.54 4.23 -4.56
C ILE A 9 -9.16 4.27 -3.07
N GLY A 10 -8.99 3.11 -2.44
CA GLY A 10 -8.55 3.03 -1.05
C GLY A 10 -7.14 3.58 -0.82
N HIS A 11 -6.23 3.38 -1.77
CA HIS A 11 -4.86 3.89 -1.76
C HIS A 11 -4.88 5.43 -1.80
N GLU A 12 -5.60 6.03 -2.76
CA GLU A 12 -5.72 7.49 -2.86
C GLU A 12 -6.38 8.14 -1.63
N ILE A 13 -7.40 7.49 -1.04
CA ILE A 13 -7.98 7.97 0.22
C ILE A 13 -6.96 7.89 1.36
N THR A 14 -6.16 6.81 1.40
CA THR A 14 -5.15 6.61 2.45
C THR A 14 -4.02 7.63 2.33
N HIS A 15 -3.70 8.11 1.12
CA HIS A 15 -2.74 9.19 0.94
C HIS A 15 -3.10 10.44 1.75
N GLY A 16 -4.38 10.77 1.96
CA GLY A 16 -4.77 11.88 2.84
C GLY A 16 -4.32 11.72 4.31
N PHE A 17 -3.85 10.54 4.70
CA PHE A 17 -3.48 10.19 6.07
C PHE A 17 -2.08 9.55 6.17
N ASP A 18 -1.27 9.62 5.11
CA ASP A 18 0.08 9.05 5.09
C ASP A 18 1.09 9.86 5.92
N ASN A 19 2.37 9.47 5.89
CA ASN A 19 3.42 10.08 6.70
C ASN A 19 3.70 11.57 6.41
N ARG A 20 3.18 12.12 5.30
CA ARG A 20 3.28 13.55 4.97
C ARG A 20 1.94 14.23 5.16
N ASN A 21 0.91 13.64 4.59
CA ASN A 21 -0.38 14.29 4.38
C ASN A 21 -1.29 14.29 5.61
N HIS A 22 -1.02 13.44 6.62
CA HIS A 22 -1.73 13.54 7.91
C HIS A 22 -1.60 14.91 8.61
N ASN A 23 -0.64 15.75 8.18
CA ASN A 23 -0.45 17.11 8.69
C ASN A 23 -1.39 18.14 8.04
N TYR A 24 -2.17 17.75 7.03
CA TYR A 24 -3.09 18.62 6.33
C TYR A 24 -4.53 18.36 6.80
N ASP A 25 -5.31 19.42 6.96
CA ASP A 25 -6.74 19.32 7.29
C ASP A 25 -7.61 19.09 6.05
N GLY A 26 -8.93 18.97 6.25
CA GLY A 26 -9.90 18.66 5.19
C GLY A 26 -10.01 19.72 4.10
N ASP A 27 -9.50 20.93 4.33
CA ASP A 27 -9.46 22.03 3.36
C ASP A 27 -8.09 22.10 2.65
N GLY A 28 -7.15 21.23 3.00
CA GLY A 28 -5.81 21.18 2.42
C GLY A 28 -4.80 22.14 3.06
N ASN A 29 -5.09 22.69 4.25
CA ASN A 29 -4.14 23.54 4.96
C ASN A 29 -3.18 22.72 5.81
N LEU A 30 -1.90 23.12 5.87
CA LEU A 30 -0.94 22.54 6.81
C LEU A 30 -1.32 22.94 8.24
N ASN A 31 -2.01 22.05 8.94
CA ASN A 31 -2.61 22.27 10.23
C ASN A 31 -2.58 20.96 11.04
N PRO A 32 -1.52 20.71 11.83
CA PRO A 32 -1.40 19.48 12.61
C PRO A 32 -2.57 19.31 13.59
N TRP A 33 -3.55 18.49 13.22
CA TRP A 33 -4.85 18.37 13.90
C TRP A 33 -4.96 17.12 14.79
N TRP A 34 -3.90 16.31 14.84
CA TRP A 34 -3.84 15.12 15.70
C TRP A 34 -3.32 15.47 17.10
N ALA A 35 -3.91 14.85 18.11
CA ALA A 35 -3.32 14.84 19.44
C ALA A 35 -1.92 14.19 19.40
N ASN A 36 -1.00 14.68 20.23
CA ASN A 36 0.38 14.16 20.31
C ASN A 36 0.45 12.64 20.51
N THR A 37 -0.48 12.07 21.27
CA THR A 37 -0.57 10.62 21.50
C THR A 37 -0.89 9.84 20.21
N THR A 38 -1.81 10.35 19.39
CA THR A 38 -2.15 9.77 18.08
C THR A 38 -0.97 9.87 17.13
N HIS A 39 -0.33 11.04 17.06
CA HIS A 39 0.84 11.26 16.21
C HIS A 39 2.00 10.32 16.57
N ASN A 40 2.32 10.17 17.87
CA ASN A 40 3.36 9.24 18.30
C ASN A 40 3.02 7.78 17.97
N THR A 41 1.77 7.36 18.19
CA THR A 41 1.29 6.02 17.84
C THR A 41 1.41 5.76 16.34
N PHE A 42 1.04 6.75 15.51
CA PHE A 42 1.18 6.68 14.07
C PHE A 42 2.64 6.51 13.66
N LYS A 43 3.56 7.32 14.20
CA LYS A 43 4.99 7.21 13.90
C LYS A 43 5.55 5.83 14.22
N THR A 44 5.17 5.24 15.36
CA THR A 44 5.58 3.86 15.69
C THR A 44 5.09 2.84 14.67
N LYS A 45 3.84 2.95 14.21
CA LYS A 45 3.27 2.04 13.21
C LYS A 45 3.88 2.25 11.82
N ALA A 46 4.09 3.50 11.42
CA ALA A 46 4.75 3.85 10.17
C ALA A 46 6.19 3.33 10.15
N GLN A 47 6.92 3.41 11.29
CA GLN A 47 8.27 2.86 11.38
C GLN A 47 8.29 1.35 11.11
N CYS A 48 7.31 0.59 11.61
CA CYS A 48 7.21 -0.84 11.33
C CYS A 48 7.11 -1.15 9.82
N LEU A 49 6.37 -0.34 9.05
CA LEU A 49 6.30 -0.49 7.59
C LEU A 49 7.62 -0.09 6.93
N SER A 50 8.23 1.02 7.36
CA SER A 50 9.56 1.42 6.85
C SER A 50 10.59 0.30 7.06
N ASP A 51 10.64 -0.28 8.25
CA ASP A 51 11.57 -1.35 8.60
C ASP A 51 11.29 -2.63 7.80
N GLN A 52 10.01 -2.99 7.61
CA GLN A 52 9.64 -4.13 6.78
C GLN A 52 10.14 -3.96 5.34
N TYR A 53 9.83 -2.82 4.70
CA TYR A 53 10.16 -2.60 3.30
C TYR A 53 11.67 -2.44 3.08
N ALA A 54 12.40 -1.90 4.05
CA ALA A 54 13.86 -1.80 4.00
C ALA A 54 14.58 -3.17 3.88
N ASN A 55 13.91 -4.26 4.26
CA ASN A 55 14.45 -5.61 4.16
C ASN A 55 14.24 -6.26 2.78
N PHE A 56 13.49 -5.63 1.87
CA PHE A 56 13.27 -6.18 0.53
C PHE A 56 14.49 -5.95 -0.36
N VAL A 57 15.02 -7.05 -0.88
CA VAL A 57 16.16 -7.07 -1.79
C VAL A 57 15.66 -6.99 -3.23
N VAL A 58 16.15 -6.00 -3.96
CA VAL A 58 15.93 -5.88 -5.41
C VAL A 58 17.05 -6.63 -6.14
N LYS A 59 16.67 -7.47 -7.09
CA LYS A 59 17.58 -8.31 -7.87
C LYS A 59 17.42 -8.05 -9.36
N SER A 60 18.48 -8.31 -10.12
CA SER A 60 18.41 -8.35 -11.58
C SER A 60 17.58 -9.54 -12.02
N ASP A 61 16.60 -9.32 -12.89
CA ASP A 61 15.84 -10.40 -13.52
C ASP A 61 16.70 -11.22 -14.52
N LEU A 62 17.82 -10.64 -14.99
CA LEU A 62 18.70 -11.29 -15.97
C LEU A 62 19.79 -12.14 -15.32
N THR A 63 20.45 -11.62 -14.29
CA THR A 63 21.59 -12.29 -13.66
C THR A 63 21.26 -12.89 -12.29
N GLY A 64 20.18 -12.45 -11.65
CA GLY A 64 19.85 -12.80 -10.26
C GLY A 64 20.69 -12.05 -9.23
N ASP A 65 21.62 -11.18 -9.66
CA ASP A 65 22.48 -10.42 -8.76
C ASP A 65 21.68 -9.43 -7.92
N LYS A 66 22.14 -9.21 -6.69
CA LYS A 66 21.58 -8.18 -5.82
C LYS A 66 21.94 -6.79 -6.37
N LEU A 67 20.92 -6.00 -6.67
CA LEU A 67 21.08 -4.59 -7.05
C LEU A 67 21.10 -3.68 -5.79
N GLY A 68 20.33 -4.06 -4.76
CA GLY A 68 20.32 -3.36 -3.48
C GLY A 68 19.08 -3.69 -2.65
N ASN A 69 18.73 -2.81 -1.72
CA ASN A 69 17.54 -2.92 -0.88
C ASN A 69 16.64 -1.71 -1.14
N ILE A 70 15.31 -1.90 -1.05
CA ILE A 70 14.37 -0.78 -1.09
C ILE A 70 14.68 0.20 0.06
N SER A 71 14.65 1.50 -0.22
CA SER A 71 14.67 2.51 0.83
C SER A 71 13.30 2.60 1.51
N GLY A 72 13.21 2.04 2.73
CA GLY A 72 11.97 2.05 3.52
C GLY A 72 11.42 3.45 3.76
N GLN A 73 12.30 4.45 3.92
CA GLN A 73 11.90 5.85 4.13
C GLN A 73 11.33 6.49 2.86
N LEU A 74 11.94 6.24 1.69
CA LEU A 74 11.43 6.77 0.42
C LEU A 74 10.11 6.12 0.03
N ALA A 75 9.96 4.82 0.28
CA ALA A 75 8.75 4.06 -0.04
C ALA A 75 7.60 4.26 0.97
N LEU A 76 7.84 4.89 2.13
CA LEU A 76 6.92 4.84 3.27
C LEU A 76 5.50 5.35 2.96
N GLY A 77 5.37 6.45 2.20
CA GLY A 77 4.07 7.01 1.86
C GLY A 77 3.22 6.05 1.05
N GLU A 78 3.79 5.56 -0.06
CA GLU A 78 3.19 4.55 -0.92
C GLU A 78 2.91 3.24 -0.18
N ALA A 79 3.85 2.79 0.67
CA ALA A 79 3.67 1.58 1.47
C ALA A 79 2.50 1.69 2.46
N ILE A 80 2.31 2.85 3.09
CA ILE A 80 1.13 3.12 3.93
C ILE A 80 -0.15 3.09 3.07
N ALA A 81 -0.13 3.76 1.92
CA ALA A 81 -1.27 3.85 1.02
C ALA A 81 -1.69 2.48 0.46
N ASP A 82 -0.75 1.66 0.00
CA ASP A 82 -1.00 0.30 -0.49
C ASP A 82 -1.62 -0.60 0.58
N ASN A 83 -1.04 -0.61 1.78
CA ASN A 83 -1.54 -1.44 2.89
C ASN A 83 -2.93 -0.98 3.36
N GLY A 84 -3.15 0.34 3.44
CA GLY A 84 -4.44 0.92 3.82
C GLY A 84 -5.52 0.69 2.76
N GLY A 85 -5.18 0.88 1.49
CA GLY A 85 -6.08 0.70 0.35
C GLY A 85 -6.51 -0.74 0.17
N LEU A 86 -5.57 -1.69 0.23
CA LEU A 86 -5.86 -3.12 0.14
C LEU A 86 -6.81 -3.56 1.27
N LYS A 87 -6.48 -3.20 2.52
CA LYS A 87 -7.29 -3.55 3.69
C LYS A 87 -8.69 -2.95 3.62
N THR A 88 -8.80 -1.68 3.22
CA THR A 88 -10.09 -0.98 3.13
C THR A 88 -10.97 -1.55 2.03
N SER A 89 -10.38 -1.83 0.87
CA SER A 89 -11.10 -2.44 -0.26
C SER A 89 -11.56 -3.86 0.05
N PHE A 90 -10.74 -4.67 0.72
CA PHE A 90 -11.12 -6.02 1.15
C PHE A 90 -12.30 -6.00 2.13
N ARG A 91 -12.29 -5.08 3.10
CA ARG A 91 -13.45 -4.87 3.98
C ARG A 91 -14.69 -4.46 3.18
N ALA A 92 -14.56 -3.53 2.24
CA ALA A 92 -15.67 -3.08 1.40
C ALA A 92 -16.24 -4.21 0.53
N TYR A 93 -15.40 -5.12 0.05
CA TYR A 93 -15.80 -6.32 -0.66
C TYR A 93 -16.70 -7.21 0.20
N HIS A 94 -16.31 -7.52 1.44
CA HIS A 94 -17.17 -8.32 2.33
C HIS A 94 -18.47 -7.60 2.73
N GLU A 95 -18.44 -6.28 2.96
CA GLU A 95 -19.67 -5.53 3.21
C GLU A 95 -20.63 -5.56 2.01
N TYR A 96 -20.08 -5.53 0.79
CA TYR A 96 -20.86 -5.69 -0.43
C TYR A 96 -21.50 -7.08 -0.51
N LEU A 97 -20.74 -8.15 -0.21
CA LEU A 97 -21.24 -9.53 -0.27
C LEU A 97 -22.39 -9.82 0.70
N LYS A 98 -22.47 -9.12 1.84
CA LYS A 98 -23.63 -9.23 2.76
C LYS A 98 -24.95 -8.84 2.10
N LYS A 99 -24.90 -7.93 1.11
CA LYS A 99 -26.08 -7.45 0.36
C LYS A 99 -26.23 -8.18 -0.98
N PHE A 100 -25.12 -8.56 -1.58
CA PHE A 100 -25.05 -9.18 -2.91
C PHE A 100 -24.20 -10.46 -2.84
N PRO A 101 -24.78 -11.59 -2.41
CA PRO A 101 -24.06 -12.84 -2.28
C PRO A 101 -23.39 -13.27 -3.60
N SER A 102 -22.17 -13.77 -3.49
CA SER A 102 -21.39 -14.28 -4.63
C SER A 102 -21.87 -15.68 -5.03
N GLN A 103 -21.69 -16.02 -6.31
CA GLN A 103 -21.79 -17.41 -6.79
C GLN A 103 -20.60 -18.28 -6.36
N TYR A 104 -19.49 -17.65 -5.97
CA TYR A 104 -18.29 -18.32 -5.46
C TYR A 104 -18.36 -18.47 -3.95
N THR A 105 -17.68 -19.49 -3.42
CA THR A 105 -17.43 -19.61 -1.98
C THR A 105 -16.60 -18.42 -1.48
N GLU A 106 -16.70 -18.09 -0.19
CA GLU A 106 -15.92 -17.01 0.44
C GLU A 106 -14.42 -17.19 0.18
N GLU A 107 -13.87 -18.38 0.45
CA GLU A 107 -12.45 -18.68 0.19
C GLU A 107 -12.04 -18.44 -1.27
N THR A 108 -12.89 -18.83 -2.22
CA THR A 108 -12.61 -18.62 -3.64
C THR A 108 -12.70 -17.14 -4.01
N GLY A 109 -13.70 -16.44 -3.47
CA GLY A 109 -13.87 -15.00 -3.63
C GLY A 109 -12.67 -14.20 -3.13
N ASP A 110 -12.18 -14.53 -1.93
CA ASP A 110 -11.02 -13.87 -1.32
C ASP A 110 -9.75 -14.12 -2.13
N LYS A 111 -9.52 -15.35 -2.58
CA LYS A 111 -8.39 -15.67 -3.48
C LYS A 111 -8.47 -14.88 -4.78
N LEU A 112 -9.65 -14.78 -5.39
CA LEU A 112 -9.84 -13.98 -6.61
C LEU A 112 -9.63 -12.49 -6.36
N PHE A 113 -10.02 -11.97 -5.19
CA PHE A 113 -9.73 -10.59 -4.79
C PHE A 113 -8.23 -10.34 -4.77
N TYR A 114 -7.46 -11.17 -4.04
CA TYR A 114 -6.01 -11.00 -3.92
C TYR A 114 -5.27 -11.27 -5.23
N LEU A 115 -5.75 -12.22 -6.04
CA LEU A 115 -5.20 -12.47 -7.37
C LEU A 115 -5.40 -11.25 -8.29
N SER A 116 -6.60 -10.66 -8.28
CA SER A 116 -6.88 -9.43 -9.02
C SER A 116 -5.98 -8.28 -8.59
N PHE A 117 -5.69 -8.15 -7.28
CA PHE A 117 -4.76 -7.15 -6.77
C PHE A 117 -3.34 -7.37 -7.27
N ALA A 118 -2.81 -8.59 -7.14
CA ALA A 118 -1.46 -8.92 -7.58
C ALA A 118 -1.27 -8.71 -9.10
N GLN A 119 -2.29 -9.02 -9.91
CA GLN A 119 -2.23 -8.88 -11.36
C GLN A 119 -2.17 -7.42 -11.85
N VAL A 120 -2.66 -6.45 -11.06
CA VAL A 120 -2.53 -5.03 -11.40
C VAL A 120 -1.06 -4.57 -11.33
N SER A 121 -0.27 -5.18 -10.45
CA SER A 121 1.14 -4.85 -10.25
C SER A 121 2.11 -5.64 -11.15
N CYS A 122 1.60 -6.46 -12.08
CA CYS A 122 2.43 -7.19 -13.02
C CYS A 122 3.25 -6.24 -13.90
N SER A 123 4.54 -6.11 -13.58
CA SER A 123 5.49 -5.28 -14.30
C SER A 123 6.90 -5.87 -14.17
N LYS A 124 7.79 -5.48 -15.07
CA LYS A 124 9.23 -5.78 -15.01
C LYS A 124 10.00 -4.55 -15.47
N ASN A 125 11.20 -4.35 -14.92
CA ASN A 125 12.00 -3.16 -15.18
C ASN A 125 13.44 -3.54 -15.51
N THR A 126 14.17 -2.63 -16.17
CA THR A 126 15.60 -2.82 -16.44
C THR A 126 16.41 -2.56 -15.17
N ASP A 127 17.60 -3.18 -15.07
CA ASP A 127 18.51 -2.95 -13.93
C ASP A 127 18.86 -1.46 -13.78
N SER A 128 19.02 -0.73 -14.89
CA SER A 128 19.26 0.72 -14.89
C SER A 128 18.11 1.50 -14.23
N TYR A 129 16.87 1.16 -14.55
CA TYR A 129 15.70 1.78 -13.93
C TYR A 129 15.61 1.43 -12.43
N LEU A 130 15.83 0.16 -12.08
CA LEU A 130 15.79 -0.30 -10.69
C LEU A 130 16.87 0.37 -9.84
N LEU A 131 18.11 0.48 -10.34
CA LEU A 131 19.18 1.17 -9.62
C LEU A 131 18.82 2.64 -9.36
N GLY A 132 18.18 3.31 -10.31
CA GLY A 132 17.71 4.69 -10.15
C GLY A 132 16.59 4.86 -9.11
N SER A 133 15.87 3.79 -8.73
CA SER A 133 14.77 3.84 -7.76
C SER A 133 15.17 3.43 -6.34
N LEU A 134 16.39 2.93 -6.12
CA LEU A 134 16.87 2.50 -4.80
C LEU A 134 17.34 3.65 -3.90
N GLY A 135 17.52 4.86 -4.46
CA GLY A 135 18.04 6.04 -3.76
C GLY A 135 19.45 6.37 -4.18
#